data_AF-A0A9D8LBQ5-F1
#
_entry.id   AF-A0A9D8LBQ5-F1
#
_cell.length_a   1.000
_cell.length_b   1.000
_cell.length_c   1.000
_cell.angle_alpha   90.00
_cell.angle_beta   90.00
_cell.angle_gamma   90.00
#
_symmetry.space_group_name_H-M   'P 1'
#
loop_
_entity.id
_entity.type
_entity.pdbx_description
1 polymer ?
#
loop_
_entity_poly.entity_id
_entity_poly.type
_entity_poly.pdbx_seq_one_letter_code
_entity_poly.pdbx_strand_id
1 'polypeptide(L)'
;RLISGRSIVVADSGLVPDPAFTRHAYASALAFEFSHGRDLVVCNCGPAPSDYEDGLLFRQGIAHSAPTINALSAAAIPTSGPLAGRLVQLGRPSEIEARSADDTVVISAHGYAERFGVTLERHLTLLAEGKTLVGQDRFIRQRGRVSGAASIRFHLAHQTEVQVTDDLVRLRLGSGAVWTFLWEGAEMRVEDSVRQSAYFGFHRTRQLVLEVLVADASEVSWIFTLEED
;
A
#
# COMPACT_ATOMS: atom_id res chain seq x y z
N ARG A 1 -0.98 0.41 13.96
CA ARG A 1 -2.46 0.56 13.84
C ARG A 1 -2.81 1.96 14.32
N LEU A 2 -3.65 2.68 13.60
CA LEU A 2 -4.25 3.97 14.00
C LEU A 2 -5.77 3.81 14.14
N ILE A 3 -6.36 4.55 15.08
CA ILE A 3 -7.81 4.55 15.33
C ILE A 3 -8.22 5.99 15.63
N SER A 4 -9.17 6.52 14.87
CA SER A 4 -9.76 7.85 15.13
C SER A 4 -11.23 7.79 14.70
N GLY A 5 -12.14 8.18 15.60
CA GLY A 5 -13.58 8.00 15.45
C GLY A 5 -13.97 6.57 15.05
N ARG A 6 -14.61 6.41 13.89
CA ARG A 6 -15.00 5.09 13.35
C ARG A 6 -13.96 4.46 12.42
N SER A 7 -12.86 5.16 12.17
CA SER A 7 -11.84 4.73 11.21
C SER A 7 -10.71 3.97 11.87
N ILE A 8 -10.21 2.97 11.14
CA ILE A 8 -9.08 2.15 11.53
C ILE A 8 -8.14 2.05 10.34
N VAL A 9 -6.85 2.30 10.59
CA VAL A 9 -5.76 1.99 9.66
C VAL A 9 -4.88 0.90 10.28
N VAL A 10 -4.68 -0.18 9.54
CA VAL A 10 -3.71 -1.23 9.88
C VAL A 10 -2.61 -1.17 8.85
N ALA A 11 -1.36 -1.02 9.28
CA ALA A 11 -0.23 -0.88 8.38
C ALA A 11 0.85 -1.91 8.72
N ASP A 12 1.57 -2.36 7.69
CA ASP A 12 2.65 -3.32 7.78
C ASP A 12 4.00 -2.59 7.85
N SER A 13 4.77 -2.87 8.90
CA SER A 13 6.10 -2.28 9.09
C SER A 13 7.11 -2.76 8.05
N GLY A 14 6.86 -3.90 7.40
CA GLY A 14 7.82 -4.53 6.50
C GLY A 14 9.00 -5.16 7.21
N LEU A 15 8.92 -5.37 8.54
CA LEU A 15 9.93 -6.11 9.28
C LEU A 15 10.02 -7.53 8.71
N VAL A 16 11.24 -7.98 8.43
CA VAL A 16 11.50 -9.35 7.97
C VAL A 16 12.06 -10.16 9.15
N PRO A 17 11.31 -11.13 9.71
CA PRO A 17 11.80 -12.01 10.76
C PRO A 17 12.94 -12.92 10.31
N ASP A 18 13.48 -13.70 11.24
CA ASP A 18 14.43 -14.77 10.92
C ASP A 18 13.87 -15.69 9.81
N PRO A 19 14.68 -16.08 8.80
CA PRO A 19 14.23 -16.88 7.67
C PRO A 19 13.48 -18.17 8.03
N ALA A 20 13.70 -18.74 9.22
CA ALA A 20 12.93 -19.88 9.71
C ALA A 20 11.41 -19.62 9.71
N PHE A 21 10.99 -18.37 9.98
CA PHE A 21 9.59 -17.96 10.14
C PHE A 21 8.99 -17.26 8.91
N THR A 22 9.74 -17.10 7.82
CA THR A 22 9.33 -16.27 6.67
C THR A 22 8.70 -17.03 5.51
N ARG A 23 8.44 -18.33 5.66
CA ARG A 23 7.85 -19.17 4.59
C ARG A 23 6.48 -18.67 4.12
N HIS A 24 5.69 -18.07 5.02
CA HIS A 24 4.36 -17.54 4.74
C HIS A 24 4.29 -16.01 4.86
N ALA A 25 5.43 -15.34 4.99
CA ALA A 25 5.49 -13.88 5.09
C ALA A 25 5.37 -13.21 3.71
N TYR A 26 4.89 -11.97 3.70
CA TYR A 26 4.59 -11.19 2.49
C TYR A 26 5.59 -10.04 2.37
N ALA A 27 5.94 -9.65 1.15
CA ALA A 27 6.83 -8.53 0.87
C ALA A 27 6.03 -7.20 0.84
N SER A 28 5.34 -6.92 1.94
CA SER A 28 4.28 -5.90 2.08
C SER A 28 4.70 -4.66 2.87
N ALA A 29 5.99 -4.36 2.96
CA ALA A 29 6.45 -3.13 3.60
C ALA A 29 5.71 -1.89 3.05
N LEU A 30 5.31 -0.96 3.92
CA LEU A 30 4.53 0.27 3.61
C LEU A 30 3.06 0.02 3.25
N ALA A 31 2.61 -1.25 3.20
CA ALA A 31 1.21 -1.56 2.92
C ALA A 31 0.30 -1.14 4.06
N PHE A 32 -0.95 -0.83 3.74
CA PHE A 32 -1.99 -0.61 4.73
C PHE A 32 -3.36 -1.09 4.27
N GLU A 33 -4.26 -1.25 5.24
CA GLU A 33 -5.70 -1.38 5.04
C GLU A 33 -6.40 -0.26 5.81
N PHE A 34 -7.44 0.29 5.21
CA PHE A 34 -8.23 1.40 5.77
C PHE A 34 -9.71 1.08 5.72
N SER A 35 -10.36 1.19 6.88
CA SER A 35 -11.79 0.94 7.05
C SER A 35 -12.45 2.05 7.85
N HIS A 36 -13.73 2.30 7.59
CA HIS A 36 -14.58 3.21 8.35
C HIS A 36 -15.88 2.53 8.75
N GLY A 37 -16.14 2.42 10.05
CA GLY A 37 -17.28 1.67 10.56
C GLY A 37 -17.20 0.19 10.18
N ARG A 38 -18.11 -0.27 9.31
CA ARG A 38 -18.12 -1.65 8.79
C ARG A 38 -17.54 -1.75 7.37
N ASP A 39 -17.23 -0.62 6.76
CA ASP A 39 -16.81 -0.58 5.37
C ASP A 39 -15.29 -0.61 5.26
N LEU A 40 -14.80 -1.53 4.45
CA LEU A 40 -13.43 -1.49 3.97
C LEU A 40 -13.37 -0.49 2.81
N VAL A 41 -12.40 0.42 2.84
CA VAL A 41 -12.20 1.45 1.80
C VAL A 41 -11.02 1.02 0.92
N VAL A 42 -9.85 0.86 1.54
CA VAL A 42 -8.61 0.39 0.93
C VAL A 42 -8.21 -0.94 1.56
N CYS A 43 -7.82 -1.91 0.75
CA CYS A 43 -7.44 -3.25 1.18
C CYS A 43 -6.15 -3.73 0.50
N ASN A 44 -5.80 -5.00 0.69
CA ASN A 44 -4.82 -5.71 -0.13
C ASN A 44 -5.51 -6.80 -0.95
N CYS A 45 -4.79 -7.43 -1.89
CA CYS A 45 -5.31 -8.56 -2.65
C CYS A 45 -5.67 -9.79 -1.79
N GLY A 46 -5.18 -9.84 -0.54
CA GLY A 46 -5.40 -10.95 0.39
C GLY A 46 -4.40 -12.09 0.18
N PRO A 47 -4.55 -13.21 0.91
CA PRO A 47 -3.77 -14.41 0.60
C PRO A 47 -4.20 -14.96 -0.76
N ALA A 48 -3.32 -15.71 -1.43
CA ALA A 48 -3.73 -16.41 -2.64
C ALA A 48 -4.85 -17.44 -2.34
N PRO A 49 -5.82 -17.65 -3.25
CA PRO A 49 -6.67 -18.84 -3.23
C PRO A 49 -5.79 -20.11 -3.20
N SER A 50 -6.24 -21.14 -2.49
CA SER A 50 -5.44 -22.37 -2.26
C SER A 50 -5.08 -23.12 -3.55
N ASP A 51 -5.88 -22.94 -4.59
CA ASP A 51 -5.79 -23.54 -5.91
C ASP A 51 -5.17 -22.61 -6.96
N TYR A 52 -4.71 -21.41 -6.55
CA TYR A 52 -4.14 -20.43 -7.49
C TYR A 52 -2.67 -20.75 -7.79
N GLU A 53 -2.35 -21.05 -9.06
CA GLU A 53 -1.00 -21.45 -9.49
C GLU A 53 0.06 -20.40 -9.14
N ASP A 54 -0.27 -19.12 -9.26
CA ASP A 54 0.65 -18.00 -9.00
C ASP A 54 0.51 -17.41 -7.59
N GLY A 55 0.36 -18.25 -6.57
CA GLY A 55 0.15 -17.79 -5.19
C GLY A 55 1.28 -16.92 -4.61
N LEU A 56 2.48 -16.95 -5.21
CA LEU A 56 3.58 -16.05 -4.86
C LEU A 56 3.33 -14.59 -5.27
N LEU A 57 2.52 -14.33 -6.30
CA LEU A 57 2.20 -12.95 -6.72
C LEU A 57 1.47 -12.18 -5.62
N PHE A 58 0.58 -12.85 -4.89
CA PHE A 58 -0.13 -12.27 -3.75
C PHE A 58 0.79 -11.89 -2.59
N ARG A 59 2.04 -12.39 -2.60
CA ARG A 59 3.07 -12.08 -1.59
C ARG A 59 4.05 -10.99 -2.04
N GLN A 60 3.90 -10.45 -3.25
CA GLN A 60 4.72 -9.35 -3.76
C GLN A 60 4.08 -8.00 -3.46
N GLY A 61 4.88 -6.95 -3.32
CA GLY A 61 4.44 -5.58 -3.04
C GLY A 61 3.36 -5.06 -3.98
N ILE A 62 3.32 -5.53 -5.23
CA ILE A 62 2.30 -5.17 -6.23
C ILE A 62 0.88 -5.64 -5.88
N ALA A 63 0.74 -6.61 -4.98
CA ALA A 63 -0.54 -7.14 -4.49
C ALA A 63 -1.01 -6.43 -3.20
N HIS A 64 -0.31 -5.37 -2.81
CA HIS A 64 -0.55 -4.62 -1.59
C HIS A 64 -0.74 -3.13 -1.89
N SER A 65 -1.51 -2.46 -1.03
CA SER A 65 -1.71 -1.02 -1.10
C SER A 65 -0.48 -0.27 -0.57
N ALA A 66 0.59 -0.32 -1.37
CA ALA A 66 1.95 0.13 -1.05
C ALA A 66 2.62 0.75 -2.29
N PRO A 67 3.64 1.60 -2.11
CA PRO A 67 4.52 2.00 -3.19
C PRO A 67 5.52 0.89 -3.55
N THR A 68 5.80 0.76 -4.84
CA THR A 68 6.84 -0.12 -5.40
C THR A 68 7.65 0.65 -6.43
N ILE A 69 8.90 0.26 -6.70
CA ILE A 69 9.70 0.82 -7.79
C ILE A 69 9.96 -0.28 -8.82
N ASN A 70 9.59 -0.02 -10.08
CA ASN A 70 9.64 -0.99 -11.19
C ASN A 70 8.92 -2.31 -10.85
N ALA A 71 7.79 -2.23 -10.12
CA ALA A 71 7.05 -3.40 -9.64
C ALA A 71 7.84 -4.36 -8.73
N LEU A 72 8.99 -3.92 -8.19
CA LEU A 72 9.76 -4.69 -7.23
C LEU A 72 9.39 -4.32 -5.80
N SER A 73 9.37 -5.33 -4.93
CA SER A 73 9.08 -5.20 -3.50
C SER A 73 10.30 -4.71 -2.71
N ALA A 74 10.09 -4.22 -1.49
CA ALA A 74 11.15 -3.82 -0.56
C ALA A 74 11.94 -5.02 0.03
N ALA A 75 11.40 -6.22 -0.06
CA ALA A 75 12.03 -7.47 0.34
C ALA A 75 11.90 -8.50 -0.79
N ALA A 76 12.78 -9.50 -0.84
CA ALA A 76 12.76 -10.52 -1.89
C ALA A 76 12.07 -11.80 -1.43
N ILE A 77 11.42 -12.49 -2.36
CA ILE A 77 11.01 -13.88 -2.20
C ILE A 77 11.66 -14.68 -3.33
N PRO A 78 12.85 -15.26 -3.12
CA PRO A 78 13.54 -16.03 -4.15
C PRO A 78 12.70 -17.24 -4.59
N THR A 79 12.78 -17.61 -5.88
CA THR A 79 12.08 -18.79 -6.42
C THR A 79 12.97 -20.05 -6.44
N SER A 80 14.27 -19.91 -6.16
CA SER A 80 15.24 -21.00 -6.17
C SER A 80 16.26 -20.89 -5.04
N GLY A 81 16.95 -22.00 -4.74
CA GLY A 81 18.00 -22.07 -3.73
C GLY A 81 17.48 -22.31 -2.29
N PRO A 82 18.37 -22.27 -1.29
CA PRO A 82 18.03 -22.64 0.10
C PRO A 82 16.92 -21.79 0.74
N LEU A 83 16.74 -20.56 0.25
CA LEU A 83 15.73 -19.61 0.73
C LEU A 83 14.51 -19.51 -0.20
N ALA A 84 14.35 -20.45 -1.14
CA ALA A 84 13.20 -20.45 -2.05
C ALA A 84 11.86 -20.39 -1.30
N GLY A 85 11.00 -19.45 -1.71
CA GLY A 85 9.68 -19.22 -1.14
C GLY A 85 9.67 -18.52 0.22
N ARG A 86 10.83 -18.16 0.78
CA ARG A 86 10.96 -17.43 2.04
C ARG A 86 11.14 -15.93 1.78
N LEU A 87 10.55 -15.09 2.63
CA LEU A 87 10.84 -13.65 2.60
C LEU A 87 12.27 -13.41 3.10
N VAL A 88 13.01 -12.59 2.35
CA VAL A 88 14.40 -12.22 2.59
C VAL A 88 14.52 -10.70 2.60
N GLN A 89 15.16 -10.16 3.63
CA GLN A 89 15.40 -8.73 3.76
C GLN A 89 16.35 -8.25 2.67
N LEU A 90 16.05 -7.08 2.08
CA LEU A 90 16.97 -6.33 1.25
C LEU A 90 17.36 -5.05 1.98
N GLY A 91 18.66 -4.74 2.01
CA GLY A 91 19.16 -3.57 2.72
C GLY A 91 18.94 -3.63 4.25
N ARG A 92 18.79 -2.46 4.86
CA ARG A 92 18.53 -2.32 6.29
C ARG A 92 17.09 -2.75 6.65
N PRO A 93 16.83 -3.19 7.90
CA PRO A 93 15.47 -3.48 8.35
C PRO A 93 14.58 -2.26 8.23
N SER A 94 13.34 -2.46 7.77
CA SER A 94 12.32 -1.41 7.75
C SER A 94 11.98 -0.93 9.16
N GLU A 95 11.60 0.34 9.27
CA GLU A 95 11.32 1.01 10.54
C GLU A 95 9.85 1.47 10.58
N ILE A 96 9.24 1.50 11.76
CA ILE A 96 7.88 2.03 11.96
C ILE A 96 7.84 2.85 13.25
N GLU A 97 7.22 4.03 13.17
CA GLU A 97 7.03 4.96 14.27
C GLU A 97 5.55 5.36 14.35
N ALA A 98 4.95 5.28 15.54
CA ALA A 98 3.60 5.79 15.78
C ALA A 98 3.68 7.07 16.62
N ARG A 99 3.06 8.14 16.11
CA ARG A 99 3.01 9.47 16.73
C ARG A 99 1.58 9.76 17.16
N SER A 100 1.24 9.36 18.39
CA SER A 100 -0.13 9.46 18.92
C SER A 100 -0.64 10.90 19.07
N ALA A 101 0.25 11.90 19.20
CA ALA A 101 -0.17 13.30 19.32
C ALA A 101 -0.81 13.83 18.03
N ASP A 102 -0.42 13.26 16.88
CA ASP A 102 -0.81 13.72 15.55
C ASP A 102 -1.62 12.66 14.79
N ASP A 103 -2.10 11.60 15.46
CA ASP A 103 -2.78 10.44 14.85
C ASP A 103 -2.05 9.89 13.60
N THR A 104 -0.71 9.85 13.67
CA THR A 104 0.16 9.57 12.53
C THR A 104 1.00 8.31 12.73
N VAL A 105 1.20 7.53 11.67
CA VAL A 105 2.20 6.45 11.58
C VAL A 105 3.14 6.74 10.42
N VAL A 106 4.44 6.58 10.68
CA VAL A 106 5.51 6.71 9.69
C VAL A 106 6.18 5.35 9.51
N ILE A 107 6.36 4.91 8.28
CA ILE A 107 6.98 3.63 7.92
C ILE A 107 8.08 3.89 6.91
N SER A 108 9.27 3.33 7.12
CA SER A 108 10.43 3.51 6.24
C SER A 108 10.94 2.16 5.73
N ALA A 109 11.03 2.01 4.41
CA ALA A 109 11.52 0.79 3.75
C ALA A 109 12.84 1.05 3.01
N HIS A 110 13.90 0.41 3.47
CA HIS A 110 15.26 0.63 2.97
C HIS A 110 15.68 -0.30 1.82
N GLY A 111 14.87 -1.30 1.47
CA GLY A 111 15.22 -2.27 0.42
C GLY A 111 15.29 -1.72 -1.00
N TYR A 112 14.97 -0.45 -1.18
CA TYR A 112 15.11 0.28 -2.45
C TYR A 112 16.44 1.05 -2.55
N ALA A 113 17.16 1.25 -1.45
CA ALA A 113 18.29 2.17 -1.38
C ALA A 113 19.43 1.81 -2.35
N GLU A 114 19.88 0.56 -2.33
CA GLU A 114 20.97 0.10 -3.20
C GLU A 114 20.56 0.03 -4.68
N ARG A 115 19.30 -0.36 -4.94
CA ARG A 115 18.79 -0.62 -6.30
C ARG A 115 18.35 0.65 -7.03
N PHE A 116 17.86 1.64 -6.29
CA PHE A 116 17.18 2.81 -6.84
C PHE A 116 17.64 4.14 -6.24
N GLY A 117 18.58 4.13 -5.29
CA GLY A 117 19.13 5.34 -4.68
C GLY A 117 18.19 6.05 -3.70
N VAL A 118 17.09 5.42 -3.26
CA VAL A 118 16.11 6.02 -2.34
C VAL A 118 15.67 5.04 -1.25
N THR A 119 15.38 5.56 -0.06
CA THR A 119 14.51 4.91 0.93
C THR A 119 13.09 5.41 0.67
N LEU A 120 12.10 4.53 0.67
CA LEU A 120 10.70 4.95 0.63
C LEU A 120 10.18 5.13 2.04
N GLU A 121 9.54 6.25 2.32
CA GLU A 121 8.94 6.57 3.61
C GLU A 121 7.48 6.94 3.42
N ARG A 122 6.56 6.28 4.13
CA ARG A 122 5.13 6.55 4.08
C ARG A 122 4.65 7.12 5.40
N HIS A 123 3.95 8.25 5.32
CA HIS A 123 3.23 8.86 6.43
C HIS A 123 1.74 8.59 6.23
N LEU A 124 1.04 8.18 7.28
CA LEU A 124 -0.40 7.95 7.31
C LEU A 124 -0.98 8.71 8.50
N THR A 125 -1.88 9.65 8.24
CA THR A 125 -2.46 10.53 9.26
C THR A 125 -3.98 10.48 9.18
N LEU A 126 -4.64 10.18 10.31
CA LEU A 126 -6.09 10.32 10.42
C LEU A 126 -6.45 11.71 10.94
N LEU A 127 -7.35 12.39 10.23
CA LEU A 127 -7.87 13.71 10.60
C LEU A 127 -9.40 13.66 10.73
N ALA A 128 -9.97 14.74 11.28
CA ALA A 128 -11.42 14.95 11.37
C ALA A 128 -12.17 13.74 11.96
N GLU A 129 -11.71 13.24 13.11
CA GLU A 129 -12.26 12.05 13.78
C GLU A 129 -12.32 10.82 12.86
N GLY A 130 -11.30 10.67 12.01
CA GLY A 130 -11.14 9.57 11.07
C GLY A 130 -11.94 9.71 9.78
N LYS A 131 -12.62 10.83 9.53
CA LYS A 131 -13.32 11.08 8.26
C LYS A 131 -12.38 11.42 7.11
N THR A 132 -11.11 11.66 7.41
CA THR A 132 -10.06 11.92 6.43
C THR A 132 -8.82 11.08 6.73
N LEU A 133 -8.32 10.37 5.73
CA LEU A 133 -7.00 9.74 5.75
C LEU A 133 -6.09 10.49 4.78
N VAL A 134 -5.03 11.10 5.30
CA VAL A 134 -3.96 11.69 4.50
C VAL A 134 -2.79 10.73 4.44
N GLY A 135 -2.20 10.58 3.26
CA GLY A 135 -0.98 9.83 3.08
C GLY A 135 0.06 10.58 2.25
N GLN A 136 1.32 10.40 2.62
CA GLN A 136 2.46 10.98 1.92
C GLN A 136 3.50 9.89 1.69
N ASP A 137 3.85 9.64 0.43
CA ASP A 137 4.89 8.70 0.03
C ASP A 137 6.13 9.48 -0.42
N ARG A 138 7.20 9.41 0.37
CA ARG A 138 8.41 10.22 0.24
C ARG A 138 9.57 9.39 -0.31
N PHE A 139 10.31 9.97 -1.26
CA PHE A 139 11.49 9.40 -1.89
C PHE A 139 12.76 9.98 -1.24
N ILE A 140 13.19 9.39 -0.12
CA ILE A 140 14.33 9.89 0.65
C ILE A 140 15.64 9.46 -0.01
N ARG A 141 16.25 10.40 -0.76
CA ARG A 141 17.51 10.19 -1.49
C ARG A 141 18.61 9.64 -0.57
N GLN A 142 19.25 8.59 -1.04
CA GLN A 142 20.42 7.96 -0.43
C GLN A 142 21.65 8.21 -1.29
N ARG A 143 22.78 7.59 -0.94
CA ARG A 143 23.96 7.59 -1.82
C ARG A 143 23.68 6.74 -3.05
N GLY A 144 24.00 7.26 -4.24
CA GLY A 144 23.86 6.55 -5.50
C GLY A 144 23.01 7.31 -6.52
N ARG A 145 22.81 6.68 -7.69
CA ARG A 145 21.98 7.25 -8.75
C ARG A 145 20.51 6.96 -8.46
N VAL A 146 19.70 8.02 -8.36
CA VAL A 146 18.25 7.89 -8.29
C VAL A 146 17.71 7.41 -9.64
N SER A 147 16.88 6.35 -9.62
CA SER A 147 16.31 5.77 -10.84
C SER A 147 15.05 4.95 -10.56
N GLY A 148 14.32 4.61 -11.62
CA GLY A 148 13.12 3.79 -11.58
C GLY A 148 11.83 4.60 -11.66
N ALA A 149 10.73 3.90 -11.93
CA ALA A 149 9.37 4.41 -11.90
C ALA A 149 8.67 3.86 -10.65
N ALA A 150 8.14 4.75 -9.83
CA ALA A 150 7.33 4.38 -8.68
C ALA A 150 5.87 4.21 -9.10
N SER A 151 5.24 3.17 -8.59
CA SER A 151 3.79 2.98 -8.68
C SER A 151 3.25 2.76 -7.25
N ILE A 152 2.33 3.62 -6.84
CA ILE A 152 1.66 3.60 -5.54
C ILE A 152 0.25 3.08 -5.74
N ARG A 153 -0.05 1.90 -5.18
CA ARG A 153 -1.32 1.21 -5.39
C ARG A 153 -2.26 1.37 -4.21
N PHE A 154 -3.55 1.41 -4.51
CA PHE A 154 -4.65 1.36 -3.56
C PHE A 154 -5.69 0.36 -4.08
N HIS A 155 -5.65 -0.89 -3.60
CA HIS A 155 -6.66 -1.87 -3.94
C HIS A 155 -7.96 -1.53 -3.22
N LEU A 156 -9.06 -1.40 -3.96
CA LEU A 156 -10.34 -0.97 -3.42
C LEU A 156 -11.15 -2.17 -2.97
N ALA A 157 -12.01 -1.94 -1.96
CA ALA A 157 -12.95 -2.96 -1.50
C ALA A 157 -13.85 -3.49 -2.62
N HIS A 158 -14.35 -4.71 -2.42
CA HIS A 158 -15.27 -5.33 -3.37
C HIS A 158 -16.55 -4.48 -3.50
N GLN A 159 -17.10 -4.39 -4.70
CA GLN A 159 -18.28 -3.57 -5.05
C GLN A 159 -18.09 -2.06 -4.92
N THR A 160 -16.85 -1.56 -4.80
CA THR A 160 -16.60 -0.12 -4.92
C THR A 160 -16.80 0.33 -6.36
N GLU A 161 -17.74 1.26 -6.56
CA GLU A 161 -17.90 1.98 -7.82
C GLU A 161 -16.92 3.15 -7.87
N VAL A 162 -16.27 3.33 -9.02
CA VAL A 162 -15.24 4.35 -9.22
C VAL A 162 -15.70 5.32 -10.30
N GLN A 163 -15.77 6.61 -9.96
CA GLN A 163 -16.09 7.70 -10.88
C GLN A 163 -14.90 8.67 -10.92
N VAL A 164 -14.29 8.79 -12.10
CA VAL A 164 -13.13 9.67 -12.32
C VAL A 164 -13.61 10.99 -12.89
N THR A 165 -13.15 12.11 -12.33
CA THR A 165 -13.24 13.44 -12.93
C THR A 165 -11.82 13.96 -13.19
N ASP A 166 -11.70 15.19 -13.71
CA ASP A 166 -10.38 15.77 -14.03
C ASP A 166 -9.49 15.95 -12.78
N ASP A 167 -10.10 16.30 -11.64
CA ASP A 167 -9.36 16.70 -10.43
C ASP A 167 -9.47 15.70 -9.26
N LEU A 168 -10.41 14.75 -9.32
CA LEU A 168 -10.67 13.83 -8.21
C LEU A 168 -11.22 12.47 -8.66
N VAL A 169 -11.17 11.49 -7.76
CA VAL A 169 -11.86 10.20 -7.92
C VAL A 169 -12.89 10.04 -6.82
N ARG A 170 -14.16 9.85 -7.19
CA ARG A 170 -15.24 9.52 -6.26
C ARG A 170 -15.42 8.01 -6.18
N LEU A 171 -15.46 7.49 -4.96
CA LEU A 171 -15.55 6.07 -4.62
C LEU A 171 -16.83 5.82 -3.84
N ARG A 172 -17.81 5.14 -4.45
CA ARG A 172 -19.03 4.73 -3.74
C ARG A 172 -18.87 3.27 -3.31
N LEU A 173 -18.84 3.03 -2.01
CA LEU A 173 -18.71 1.70 -1.43
C LEU A 173 -20.02 0.91 -1.53
N GLY A 174 -19.98 -0.41 -1.36
CA GLY A 174 -21.16 -1.26 -1.41
C GLY A 174 -22.24 -0.92 -0.36
N SER A 175 -21.88 -0.22 0.71
CA SER A 175 -22.83 0.32 1.71
C SER A 175 -23.57 1.58 1.27
N GLY A 176 -23.12 2.22 0.19
CA GLY A 176 -23.58 3.53 -0.27
C GLY A 176 -22.71 4.70 0.22
N ALA A 177 -21.81 4.50 1.19
CA ALA A 177 -20.88 5.54 1.64
C ALA A 177 -19.99 6.03 0.49
N VAL A 178 -19.77 7.34 0.41
CA VAL A 178 -19.00 7.96 -0.67
C VAL A 178 -17.71 8.57 -0.11
N TRP A 179 -16.60 8.25 -0.74
CA TRP A 179 -15.28 8.83 -0.46
C TRP A 179 -14.79 9.59 -1.69
N THR A 180 -14.15 10.73 -1.48
CA THR A 180 -13.36 11.40 -2.50
C THR A 180 -11.88 11.09 -2.30
N PHE A 181 -11.18 10.81 -3.39
CA PHE A 181 -9.74 10.64 -3.45
C PHE A 181 -9.11 11.76 -4.28
N LEU A 182 -8.15 12.47 -3.69
CA LEU A 182 -7.31 13.46 -4.36
C LEU A 182 -5.84 13.03 -4.25
N TRP A 183 -5.03 13.49 -5.19
CA TRP A 183 -3.60 13.22 -5.21
C TRP A 183 -2.82 14.42 -5.76
N GLU A 184 -1.52 14.46 -5.47
CA GLU A 184 -0.60 15.47 -5.99
C GLU A 184 0.78 14.84 -6.23
N GLY A 185 1.47 15.26 -7.29
CA GLY A 185 2.84 14.83 -7.58
C GLY A 185 2.97 13.53 -8.39
N ALA A 186 1.86 13.00 -8.93
CA ALA A 186 1.84 11.78 -9.73
C ALA A 186 0.71 11.78 -10.77
N GLU A 187 0.87 10.97 -11.81
CA GLU A 187 -0.21 10.64 -12.74
C GLU A 187 -1.11 9.55 -12.13
N MET A 188 -2.43 9.72 -12.19
CA MET A 188 -3.38 8.77 -11.63
C MET A 188 -4.10 7.99 -12.73
N ARG A 189 -4.26 6.69 -12.52
CA ARG A 189 -5.18 5.86 -13.30
C ARG A 189 -5.88 4.81 -12.46
N VAL A 190 -6.96 4.26 -13.02
CA VAL A 190 -7.73 3.16 -12.40
C VAL A 190 -7.45 1.86 -13.15
N GLU A 191 -6.87 0.88 -12.47
CA GLU A 191 -6.59 -0.44 -13.03
C GLU A 191 -7.54 -1.51 -12.47
N ASP A 192 -7.53 -2.68 -13.10
CA ASP A 192 -8.17 -3.88 -12.55
C ASP A 192 -7.34 -4.42 -11.37
N SER A 193 -8.04 -5.03 -10.42
CA SER A 193 -7.46 -5.63 -9.23
C SER A 193 -8.27 -6.85 -8.82
N VAL A 194 -7.76 -7.58 -7.83
CA VAL A 194 -8.46 -8.70 -7.21
C VAL A 194 -8.45 -8.55 -5.69
N ARG A 195 -9.35 -9.27 -5.03
CA ARG A 195 -9.37 -9.43 -3.58
C ARG A 195 -9.80 -10.84 -3.24
N GLN A 196 -9.00 -11.51 -2.44
CA GLN A 196 -9.31 -12.79 -1.82
C GLN A 196 -9.57 -12.57 -0.32
N SER A 197 -10.68 -13.08 0.19
CA SER A 197 -10.84 -13.28 1.63
C SER A 197 -11.51 -14.60 1.94
N ALA A 198 -11.24 -15.17 3.12
CA ALA A 198 -11.88 -16.40 3.57
C ALA A 198 -13.40 -16.28 3.70
N TYR A 199 -13.93 -15.06 3.90
CA TYR A 199 -15.35 -14.83 4.11
C TYR A 199 -16.15 -14.64 2.82
N PHE A 200 -15.59 -13.96 1.82
CA PHE A 200 -16.30 -13.67 0.57
C PHE A 200 -15.76 -14.42 -0.65
N GLY A 201 -14.57 -15.04 -0.57
CA GLY A 201 -13.92 -15.70 -1.70
C GLY A 201 -13.15 -14.74 -2.60
N PHE A 202 -12.91 -15.17 -3.84
CA PHE A 202 -12.06 -14.49 -4.82
C PHE A 202 -12.89 -13.60 -5.73
N HIS A 203 -12.61 -12.30 -5.70
CA HIS A 203 -13.38 -11.31 -6.45
C HIS A 203 -12.48 -10.39 -7.26
N ARG A 204 -12.99 -9.97 -8.42
CA ARG A 204 -12.45 -8.81 -9.13
C ARG A 204 -12.88 -7.53 -8.44
N THR A 205 -12.00 -6.55 -8.47
CA THR A 205 -12.21 -5.20 -7.96
C THR A 205 -11.39 -4.22 -8.80
N ARG A 206 -11.31 -2.96 -8.39
CA ARG A 206 -10.48 -1.93 -9.02
C ARG A 206 -9.38 -1.49 -8.05
N GLN A 207 -8.36 -0.85 -8.60
CA GLN A 207 -7.34 -0.18 -7.81
C GLN A 207 -7.06 1.21 -8.39
N LEU A 208 -6.67 2.13 -7.52
CA LEU A 208 -6.07 3.40 -7.94
C LEU A 208 -4.56 3.20 -8.01
N VAL A 209 -3.93 3.71 -9.05
CA VAL A 209 -2.48 3.65 -9.24
C VAL A 209 -1.97 5.06 -9.50
N LEU A 210 -1.09 5.53 -8.63
CA LEU A 210 -0.34 6.76 -8.83
C LEU A 210 1.06 6.42 -9.37
N GLU A 211 1.46 7.04 -10.46
CA GLU A 211 2.77 6.80 -11.09
C GLU A 211 3.61 8.06 -11.20
N VAL A 212 4.91 7.89 -10.93
CA VAL A 212 5.88 8.97 -11.03
C VAL A 212 7.29 8.41 -11.26
N LEU A 213 8.13 9.14 -11.99
CA LEU A 213 9.55 8.83 -12.04
C LEU A 213 10.19 9.23 -10.71
N VAL A 214 10.91 8.30 -10.08
CA VAL A 214 11.53 8.53 -8.74
C VAL A 214 12.52 9.70 -8.76
N ALA A 215 13.13 9.98 -9.93
CA ALA A 215 14.04 11.10 -10.10
C ALA A 215 13.36 12.48 -10.06
N ASP A 216 12.07 12.54 -10.39
CA ASP A 216 11.33 13.77 -10.67
C ASP A 216 10.46 14.22 -9.49
N ALA A 217 10.27 13.37 -8.48
CA ALA A 217 9.51 13.68 -7.28
C ALA A 217 10.31 13.40 -6.00
N SER A 218 10.09 14.23 -4.98
CA SER A 218 10.52 13.96 -3.61
C SER A 218 9.41 13.38 -2.76
N GLU A 219 8.15 13.59 -3.15
CA GLU A 219 6.94 13.19 -2.43
C GLU A 219 5.77 13.05 -3.40
N VAL A 220 4.87 12.11 -3.11
CA VAL A 220 3.51 12.04 -3.67
C VAL A 220 2.55 12.06 -2.50
N SER A 221 1.57 12.98 -2.55
CA SER A 221 0.56 13.14 -1.51
C SER A 221 -0.79 12.65 -2.02
N TRP A 222 -1.58 12.06 -1.13
CA TRP A 222 -2.91 11.57 -1.43
C TRP A 222 -3.82 11.64 -0.22
N ILE A 223 -5.13 11.73 -0.45
CA ILE A 223 -6.12 11.92 0.61
C ILE A 223 -7.40 11.20 0.25
N PHE A 224 -7.95 10.46 1.21
CA PHE A 224 -9.30 9.93 1.18
C PHE A 224 -10.15 10.73 2.17
N THR A 225 -11.24 11.36 1.70
CA THR A 225 -12.17 12.12 2.53
C THR A 225 -13.58 11.56 2.37
N LEU A 226 -14.22 11.22 3.48
CA LEU A 226 -15.62 10.81 3.49
C LEU A 226 -16.48 12.00 3.11
N GLU A 227 -17.39 11.81 2.16
CA GLU A 227 -18.43 12.80 1.87
C GLU A 227 -19.50 12.71 2.96
N GLU A 228 -19.79 13.85 3.59
CA GLU A 228 -20.93 13.97 4.47
C GLU A 228 -22.17 14.31 3.62
N ASP A 229 -23.29 13.68 3.96
CA ASP A 229 -24.61 14.07 3.45
C ASP A 229 -25.06 15.42 4.03
#